data_AF-A0A3M1NEU3-F1
#
_entry.id   AF-A0A3M1NEU3-F1
#
_cell.length_a   1.000
_cell.length_b   1.000
_cell.length_c   1.000
_cell.angle_alpha   90.00
_cell.angle_beta   90.00
_cell.angle_gamma   90.00
#
_symmetry.space_group_name_H-M   'P 1'
#
loop_
_entity.id
_entity.type
_entity.pdbx_description
1 polymer ?
#
loop_
_entity_poly.entity_id
_entity_poly.type
_entity_poly.pdbx_seq_one_letter_code
_entity_poly.pdbx_strand_id
1 'polypeptide(L)'
;MDDQNQIVLRDNHGSETCLVVDSAVPVSSHQLELADLIDSLEPVIELIPQYREFSVPGEKSRGLYLGTTVITKKTEDGAVFLTAVQWLEKPHLWLNAGVTLVRALESIEPNSAIEIEFLGLKGRVKLYQVRLLA
;
A
#
# COMPACT_ATOMS: atom_id res chain seq x y z
N MET A 1 -32.61 17.89 18.08
CA MET A 1 -31.46 17.04 17.75
C MET A 1 -32.07 15.80 17.14
N ASP A 2 -31.86 15.59 15.84
CA ASP A 2 -32.51 14.49 15.10
C ASP A 2 -31.82 13.16 15.42
N ASP A 3 -32.60 12.17 15.88
CA ASP A 3 -32.15 10.82 16.22
C ASP A 3 -31.70 9.98 15.00
N GLN A 4 -31.68 10.55 13.79
CA GLN A 4 -31.46 9.83 12.53
C GLN A 4 -29.98 9.52 12.20
N ASN A 5 -29.02 10.05 12.97
CA ASN A 5 -27.57 9.89 12.71
C ASN A 5 -26.85 9.01 13.73
N GLN A 6 -27.58 8.20 14.51
CA GLN A 6 -27.01 7.32 15.53
C GLN A 6 -27.03 5.87 15.08
N ILE A 7 -25.86 5.24 15.01
CA ILE A 7 -25.71 3.80 14.82
C ILE A 7 -25.41 3.19 16.19
N VAL A 8 -26.34 2.40 16.72
CA VAL A 8 -26.13 1.68 17.98
C VAL A 8 -25.57 0.30 17.68
N LEU A 9 -24.32 0.07 18.07
CA LEU A 9 -23.71 -1.26 18.06
C LEU A 9 -23.91 -1.91 19.43
N ARG A 10 -24.41 -3.14 19.44
CA ARG A 10 -24.51 -3.97 20.65
C ARG A 10 -23.49 -5.08 20.60
N ASP A 11 -22.71 -5.23 21.67
CA ASP A 11 -21.82 -6.38 21.81
C ASP A 11 -22.55 -7.61 22.36
N ASN A 12 -21.86 -8.75 22.36
CA ASN A 12 -22.38 -10.03 22.87
C ASN A 12 -22.61 -10.05 24.39
N HIS A 13 -22.18 -9.01 25.11
CA HIS A 13 -22.36 -8.84 26.55
C HIS A 13 -23.51 -7.85 26.86
N GLY A 14 -24.20 -7.35 25.84
CA GLY A 14 -25.32 -6.42 25.97
C GLY A 14 -24.90 -4.96 26.18
N SER A 15 -23.61 -4.64 26.00
CA SER A 15 -23.13 -3.26 26.05
C SER A 15 -23.46 -2.54 24.74
N GLU A 16 -24.01 -1.33 24.85
CA GLU A 16 -24.33 -0.48 23.70
C GLU A 16 -23.25 0.56 23.46
N THR A 17 -22.71 0.62 22.25
CA THR A 17 -21.86 1.71 21.77
C THR A 17 -22.64 2.52 20.74
N CYS A 18 -22.87 3.79 21.03
CA CYS A 18 -23.50 4.70 20.08
C CYS A 18 -22.44 5.38 19.22
N LEU A 19 -22.49 5.16 17.91
CA LEU A 19 -21.67 5.85 16.92
C LEU A 19 -22.49 6.99 16.33
N VAL A 20 -21.93 8.20 16.34
CA VAL A 20 -22.55 9.36 15.72
C VAL A 20 -21.93 9.57 14.35
N VAL A 21 -22.76 9.65 13.31
CA VAL A 21 -22.30 10.01 11.97
C VAL A 21 -22.19 11.53 11.89
N ASP A 22 -20.96 12.03 12.00
CA ASP A 22 -20.66 13.46 12.16
C ASP A 22 -20.89 14.31 10.89
N SER A 23 -21.03 13.69 9.71
CA SER A 23 -21.39 14.44 8.48
C SER A 23 -21.85 13.52 7.35
N ALA A 24 -22.74 14.04 6.50
CA ALA A 24 -23.08 13.41 5.23
C ALA A 24 -21.87 13.49 4.27
N VAL A 25 -21.55 12.38 3.62
CA VAL A 25 -20.53 12.35 2.55
C VAL A 25 -21.16 12.90 1.28
N PRO A 26 -20.62 13.97 0.67
CA PRO A 26 -21.15 14.49 -0.58
C PRO A 26 -20.90 13.48 -1.71
N VAL A 27 -21.96 13.09 -2.41
CA VAL A 27 -21.91 12.21 -3.59
C VAL A 27 -22.29 13.03 -4.82
N SER A 28 -21.43 13.02 -5.82
CA SER A 28 -21.67 13.67 -7.12
C SER A 28 -22.56 12.80 -8.02
N SER A 29 -23.25 13.42 -9.00
CA SER A 29 -24.02 12.69 -10.02
C SER A 29 -23.16 11.69 -10.78
N HIS A 30 -21.92 12.06 -11.09
CA HIS A 30 -20.96 11.17 -11.75
C HIS A 30 -20.64 9.92 -10.93
N GLN A 31 -20.55 10.04 -9.59
CA GLN A 31 -20.34 8.89 -8.72
C GLN A 31 -21.55 7.95 -8.69
N LEU A 32 -22.77 8.49 -8.79
CA LEU A 32 -24.00 7.68 -8.90
C LEU A 32 -24.05 6.93 -10.24
N GLU A 33 -23.77 7.62 -11.35
CA GLU A 33 -23.71 6.99 -12.68
C GLU A 33 -22.67 5.87 -12.74
N LEU A 34 -21.50 6.07 -12.13
CA LEU A 34 -20.47 5.04 -12.04
C LEU A 34 -20.91 3.85 -11.18
N ALA A 35 -21.64 4.10 -10.09
CA ALA A 35 -22.15 3.04 -9.22
C ALA A 35 -23.17 2.15 -9.95
N ASP A 36 -24.04 2.74 -10.77
CA ASP A 36 -25.02 1.99 -11.58
C ASP A 36 -24.35 1.08 -12.64
N LEU A 37 -23.17 1.47 -13.11
CA LEU A 37 -22.43 0.72 -14.13
C LEU A 37 -21.46 -0.31 -13.54
N ILE A 38 -21.17 -0.25 -12.23
CA ILE A 38 -20.04 -0.98 -11.60
C ILE A 38 -20.09 -2.50 -11.87
N ASP A 39 -21.28 -3.10 -11.79
CA ASP A 39 -21.49 -4.54 -11.95
C ASP A 39 -21.37 -5.01 -13.41
N SER A 40 -21.38 -4.07 -14.36
CA SER A 40 -21.23 -4.33 -15.80
C SER A 40 -19.80 -4.13 -16.31
N LEU A 41 -18.90 -3.61 -15.48
CA LEU A 41 -17.52 -3.35 -15.85
C LEU A 41 -16.67 -4.62 -15.72
N GLU A 42 -15.96 -4.96 -16.79
CA GLU A 42 -14.95 -6.03 -16.75
C GLU A 42 -13.61 -5.51 -16.22
N PRO A 43 -12.87 -6.28 -15.42
CA PRO A 43 -11.53 -5.90 -14.98
C PRO A 43 -10.58 -5.71 -16.18
N VAL A 44 -10.05 -4.49 -16.36
CA VAL A 44 -9.09 -4.19 -17.44
C VAL A 44 -7.65 -4.52 -17.03
N ILE A 45 -7.32 -4.32 -15.76
CA ILE A 45 -6.00 -4.62 -15.19
C ILE A 45 -6.20 -5.21 -13.79
N GLU A 46 -5.57 -6.35 -13.53
CA GLU A 46 -5.42 -6.91 -12.19
C GLU A 46 -3.95 -6.85 -11.79
N LEU A 47 -3.67 -6.21 -10.65
CA LEU A 47 -2.32 -6.07 -10.10
C LEU A 47 -2.24 -6.83 -8.78
N ILE A 48 -1.47 -7.92 -8.78
CA ILE A 48 -1.19 -8.67 -7.57
C ILE A 48 0.20 -8.26 -7.08
N PRO A 49 0.35 -7.72 -5.85
CA PRO A 49 1.66 -7.37 -5.30
C PRO A 49 2.59 -8.59 -5.26
N GLN A 50 3.80 -8.43 -5.78
CA GLN A 50 4.84 -9.47 -5.78
C GLN A 50 6.05 -8.99 -5.00
N TYR A 51 6.68 -9.88 -4.22
CA TYR A 51 7.91 -9.54 -3.53
C TYR A 51 9.09 -9.55 -4.50
N ARG A 52 9.79 -8.42 -4.62
CA ARG A 52 10.99 -8.30 -5.44
C ARG A 52 12.24 -8.45 -4.58
N GLU A 53 13.07 -9.44 -4.88
CA GLU A 53 14.33 -9.70 -4.19
C GLU A 53 15.52 -9.38 -5.09
N PHE A 54 16.22 -8.28 -4.82
CA PHE A 54 17.43 -7.91 -5.55
C PHE A 54 18.60 -8.79 -5.14
N SER A 55 19.20 -9.49 -6.08
CA SER A 55 20.20 -10.52 -5.78
C SER A 55 21.57 -10.26 -6.43
N VAL A 56 21.60 -9.48 -7.50
CA VAL A 56 22.82 -9.24 -8.29
C VAL A 56 23.23 -7.77 -8.19
N PRO A 57 24.44 -7.44 -7.70
CA PRO A 57 24.92 -6.06 -7.70
C PRO A 57 24.84 -5.43 -9.09
N GLY A 58 24.32 -4.21 -9.17
CA GLY A 58 24.00 -3.51 -10.41
C GLY A 58 22.61 -3.81 -10.98
N GLU A 59 21.85 -4.74 -10.38
CA GLU A 59 20.44 -4.96 -10.74
C GLU A 59 19.62 -3.69 -10.49
N LYS A 60 18.80 -3.33 -11.47
CA LYS A 60 17.98 -2.12 -11.46
C LYS A 60 16.50 -2.45 -11.62
N SER A 61 15.66 -1.63 -10.98
CA SER A 61 14.22 -1.58 -11.22
C SER A 61 13.80 -0.11 -11.32
N ARG A 62 12.98 0.19 -12.32
CA ARG A 62 12.46 1.55 -12.57
C ARG A 62 10.95 1.52 -12.51
N GLY A 63 10.35 2.49 -11.85
CA GLY A 63 8.90 2.52 -11.71
C GLY A 63 8.39 3.75 -10.99
N LEU A 64 7.09 3.75 -10.74
CA LEU A 64 6.41 4.78 -9.96
C LEU A 64 6.35 4.34 -8.49
N TYR A 65 6.93 5.12 -7.58
CA TYR A 65 6.81 4.86 -6.15
C TYR A 65 5.36 5.06 -5.70
N LEU A 66 4.78 4.12 -4.97
CA LEU A 66 3.37 4.16 -4.52
C LEU A 66 3.22 4.32 -3.00
N GLY A 67 4.32 4.51 -2.26
CA GLY A 67 4.31 4.59 -0.80
C GLY A 67 4.74 3.29 -0.12
N THR A 68 4.34 3.14 1.13
CA THR A 68 4.63 1.95 1.96
C THR A 68 3.37 1.23 2.38
N THR A 69 3.48 -0.08 2.64
CA THR A 69 2.44 -0.89 3.26
C THR A 69 3.01 -1.75 4.38
N VAL A 70 2.15 -2.27 5.25
CA VAL A 70 2.53 -3.25 6.27
C VAL A 70 2.23 -4.64 5.72
N ILE A 71 3.26 -5.49 5.61
CA ILE A 71 3.13 -6.90 5.28
C ILE A 71 3.30 -7.76 6.53
N THR A 72 2.62 -8.91 6.54
CA THR A 72 2.76 -9.89 7.62
C THR A 72 3.69 -11.01 7.18
N LYS A 73 4.78 -11.21 7.93
CA LYS A 73 5.66 -12.37 7.77
C LYS A 73 5.33 -13.39 8.84
N LYS A 74 4.92 -14.60 8.42
CA LYS A 74 4.75 -15.74 9.32
C LYS A 74 6.11 -16.30 9.72
N THR A 75 6.31 -16.51 11.02
CA THR A 75 7.50 -17.10 11.65
C THR A 75 7.10 -18.28 12.51
N GLU A 76 8.07 -19.09 12.95
CA GLU A 76 7.80 -20.21 13.87
C GLU A 76 7.14 -19.74 15.18
N ASP A 77 7.53 -18.56 15.67
CA ASP A 77 7.03 -17.95 16.91
C ASP A 77 5.79 -17.05 16.73
N GLY A 78 5.20 -16.98 15.53
CA GLY A 78 4.00 -16.16 15.28
C GLY A 78 4.05 -15.29 14.03
N ALA A 79 3.50 -14.08 14.10
CA ALA A 79 3.42 -13.13 12.99
C ALA A 79 4.23 -11.87 13.29
N VAL A 80 5.08 -11.47 12.35
CA VAL A 80 5.86 -10.23 12.41
C VAL A 80 5.35 -9.27 11.35
N PHE A 81 5.07 -8.03 11.74
CA PHE A 81 4.67 -6.96 10.83
C PHE A 81 5.91 -6.24 10.31
N LEU A 82 6.03 -6.14 8.99
CA LEU A 82 7.15 -5.48 8.31
C LEU A 82 6.63 -4.36 7.43
N THR A 83 7.26 -3.20 7.46
CA THR A 83 7.00 -2.14 6.48
C THR A 83 7.70 -2.50 5.18
N ALA A 84 6.97 -2.46 4.07
CA ALA A 84 7.46 -2.68 2.72
C ALA A 84 7.20 -1.46 1.84
N VAL A 85 8.17 -1.11 1.00
CA VAL A 85 7.96 -0.13 -0.07
C VAL A 85 7.22 -0.76 -1.24
N GLN A 86 6.40 0.03 -1.91
CA GLN A 86 5.63 -0.38 -3.07
C GLN A 86 6.00 0.48 -4.28
N TRP A 87 6.15 -0.15 -5.45
CA TRP A 87 6.31 0.60 -6.69
C TRP A 87 5.74 -0.16 -7.88
N LEU A 88 5.27 0.61 -8.88
CA LEU A 88 4.71 0.09 -10.12
C LEU A 88 5.77 0.11 -11.22
N GLU A 89 6.21 -1.06 -11.64
CA GLU A 89 7.00 -1.29 -12.86
C GLU A 89 6.09 -2.01 -13.85
N LYS A 90 5.30 -1.26 -14.61
CA LYS A 90 4.17 -1.78 -15.41
C LYS A 90 4.56 -3.06 -16.18
N PRO A 91 3.80 -4.17 -16.03
CA PRO A 91 2.55 -4.32 -15.27
C PRO A 91 2.72 -4.80 -13.82
N HIS A 92 3.93 -4.84 -13.26
CA HIS A 92 4.20 -5.45 -11.96
C HIS A 92 4.09 -4.44 -10.82
N LEU A 93 3.30 -4.80 -9.81
CA LEU A 93 3.29 -4.13 -8.52
C LEU A 93 4.29 -4.83 -7.59
N TRP A 94 5.42 -4.17 -7.32
CA TRP A 94 6.49 -4.75 -6.52
C TRP A 94 6.42 -4.32 -5.06
N LEU A 95 6.83 -5.23 -4.18
CA LEU A 95 7.04 -5.01 -2.75
C LEU A 95 8.49 -5.35 -2.38
N ASN A 96 9.07 -4.59 -1.47
CA ASN A 96 10.32 -4.98 -0.80
C ASN A 96 10.36 -4.45 0.64
N ALA A 97 10.72 -5.30 1.60
CA ALA A 97 10.76 -4.97 3.03
C ALA A 97 12.20 -4.80 3.56
N GLY A 98 13.18 -4.59 2.68
CA GLY A 98 14.57 -4.34 3.04
C GLY A 98 14.69 -2.99 3.75
N VAL A 99 15.15 -3.02 5.01
CA VAL A 99 15.23 -1.84 5.90
C VAL A 99 15.94 -0.65 5.26
N THR A 100 17.02 -0.88 4.52
CA THR A 100 17.78 0.17 3.84
C THR A 100 17.03 0.79 2.66
N LEU A 101 16.28 0.00 1.90
CA LEU A 101 15.45 0.51 0.81
C LEU A 101 14.25 1.28 1.34
N VAL A 102 13.59 0.76 2.39
CA VAL A 102 12.49 1.44 3.07
C VAL A 102 12.92 2.83 3.55
N ARG A 103 14.05 2.91 4.27
CA ARG A 103 14.61 4.19 4.74
C ARG A 103 15.01 5.13 3.59
N ALA A 104 15.54 4.60 2.49
CA ALA A 104 15.94 5.41 1.34
C ALA A 104 14.73 6.08 0.63
N LEU A 105 13.53 5.54 0.79
CA LEU A 105 12.30 6.05 0.19
C LEU A 105 11.37 6.76 1.19
N GLU A 106 11.70 6.78 2.48
CA GLU A 106 10.85 7.32 3.55
C GLU A 106 10.50 8.81 3.36
N SER A 107 11.41 9.60 2.78
CA SER A 107 11.20 11.03 2.50
C SER A 107 10.79 11.32 1.05
N ILE A 108 10.48 10.30 0.25
CA ILE A 108 10.06 10.46 -1.14
C ILE A 108 8.54 10.47 -1.22
N GLU A 109 7.97 11.44 -1.94
CA GLU A 109 6.53 11.54 -2.10
C GLU A 109 5.97 10.39 -2.99
N PRO A 110 4.83 9.78 -2.64
CA PRO A 110 4.13 8.86 -3.53
C PRO A 110 3.86 9.49 -4.90
N ASN A 111 3.82 8.65 -5.93
CA ASN A 111 3.75 9.01 -7.35
C ASN A 111 5.04 9.66 -7.92
N SER A 112 6.16 9.58 -7.20
CA SER A 112 7.47 9.94 -7.76
C SER A 112 8.01 8.84 -8.69
N ALA A 113 8.58 9.21 -9.83
CA ALA A 113 9.30 8.27 -10.69
C ALA A 113 10.68 7.97 -10.09
N ILE A 114 11.01 6.69 -9.95
CA ILE A 114 12.23 6.23 -9.26
C ILE A 114 13.01 5.19 -10.06
N GLU A 115 14.33 5.17 -9.89
CA GLU A 115 15.20 4.03 -10.17
C GLU A 115 15.81 3.51 -8.87
N ILE A 116 15.65 2.22 -8.62
CA ILE A 116 16.29 1.48 -7.53
C ILE A 116 17.43 0.66 -8.13
N GLU A 117 18.63 0.79 -7.58
CA GLU A 117 19.79 -0.03 -7.94
C GLU A 117 20.31 -0.76 -6.70
N PHE A 118 20.53 -2.07 -6.82
CA PHE A 118 21.15 -2.86 -5.76
C PHE A 118 22.66 -2.75 -5.85
N LEU A 119 23.30 -2.24 -4.79
CA LEU A 119 24.75 -2.01 -4.75
C LEU A 119 25.52 -3.22 -4.20
N GLY A 120 24.83 -4.25 -3.72
CA GLY A 120 25.42 -5.40 -3.04
C GLY A 120 25.21 -5.40 -1.53
N LEU A 121 26.06 -6.15 -0.83
CA LEU A 121 25.93 -6.39 0.61
C LEU A 121 27.05 -5.70 1.40
N LYS A 122 26.70 -5.16 2.57
CA LYS A 122 27.64 -4.82 3.63
C LYS A 122 27.31 -5.68 4.85
N GLY A 123 28.06 -6.77 5.01
CA GLY A 123 27.69 -7.84 5.96
C GLY A 123 26.39 -8.53 5.52
N ARG A 124 25.37 -8.52 6.38
CA ARG A 124 24.02 -9.07 6.06
C ARG A 124 23.04 -8.03 5.51
N VAL A 125 23.45 -6.77 5.42
CA VAL A 125 22.57 -5.66 5.03
C VAL A 125 22.73 -5.39 3.54
N LYS A 126 21.61 -5.38 2.82
CA LYS A 126 21.55 -4.97 1.41
C LYS A 126 21.70 -3.46 1.29
N LEU A 127 22.48 -3.00 0.33
CA LEU A 127 22.66 -1.59 0.03
C LEU A 127 21.96 -1.25 -1.27
N TYR A 128 21.28 -0.11 -1.29
CA TYR A 128 20.54 0.37 -2.44
C TYR A 128 20.93 1.81 -2.75
N GLN A 129 20.93 2.16 -4.02
CA GLN A 129 20.88 3.53 -4.48
C GLN A 129 19.49 3.79 -5.05
N VAL A 130 18.85 4.86 -4.61
CA VAL A 130 17.57 5.33 -5.14
C VAL A 130 17.83 6.65 -5.86
N ARG A 131 17.28 6.78 -7.07
CA ARG A 131 17.36 8.02 -7.87
C ARG A 131 15.95 8.44 -8.24
N LEU A 132 15.64 9.72 -8.07
CA LEU A 132 14.43 10.32 -8.65
C LEU A 132 14.66 10.54 -10.15
N LEU A 133 13.65 10.22 -10.95
CA LEU A 133 13.64 10.45 -12.39
C LEU A 133 12.76 11.67 -12.68
N ALA A 134 13.24 12.55 -13.56
CA ALA A 134 12.57 13.78 -13.98
C ALA A 134 12.41 13.79 -15.51
#